data_AF-A0A6G0LZ59-F1
#
_entry.id   AF-A0A6G0LZ59-F1
#
_cell.length_a   1.000
_cell.length_b   1.000
_cell.length_c   1.000
_cell.angle_alpha   90.00
_cell.angle_beta   90.00
_cell.angle_gamma   90.00
#
_symmetry.space_group_name_H-M   'P 1'
#
loop_
_entity.id
_entity.type
_entity.pdbx_description
1 polymer ?
#
loop_
_entity_poly.entity_id
_entity_poly.type
_entity_poly.pdbx_seq_one_letter_code
_entity_poly.pdbx_strand_id
1 'polypeptide(L)'
;MEEEASDAESPILAEVTAAGGDETLKGMTKFSAPELDALWALVEPAVTIAWTQGRGRKPSISGKDALFVTLTVLKHFDTWQKHAIDFNIGMSTLEKMVHRVIRTIEPVQYPQMVKRVTMAN
;
A
#
# COMPACT_ATOMS: atom_id res chain seq x y z
N MET A 1 11.54 25.99 13.84
CA MET A 1 10.29 25.25 13.72
C MET A 1 10.12 25.03 12.23
N GLU A 2 10.87 24.05 11.73
CA GLU A 2 10.90 23.73 10.30
C GLU A 2 9.65 22.91 9.99
N GLU A 3 8.96 23.29 8.92
CA GLU A 3 7.71 22.71 8.44
C GLU A 3 7.73 21.18 8.55
N GLU A 4 6.80 20.65 9.35
CA GLU A 4 6.31 19.29 9.16
C GLU A 4 5.59 19.26 7.81
N ALA A 5 6.37 19.07 6.73
CA ALA A 5 5.82 18.69 5.44
C ALA A 5 5.01 17.41 5.67
N SER A 6 3.70 17.56 5.56
CA SER A 6 2.69 16.53 5.79
C SER A 6 3.11 15.23 5.12
N ASP A 7 3.39 14.22 5.94
CA ASP A 7 3.74 12.85 5.53
C ASP A 7 2.55 12.10 4.88
N ALA A 8 1.47 12.82 4.56
CA ALA A 8 0.17 12.32 4.14
C ALA A 8 -0.13 12.52 2.64
N GLU A 9 0.67 13.32 1.92
CA GLU A 9 0.53 13.37 0.47
C GLU A 9 1.02 12.03 -0.07
N SER A 10 0.12 11.24 -0.63
CA SER A 10 0.43 9.96 -1.28
C SER A 10 0.61 10.26 -2.76
N PRO A 11 1.79 10.76 -3.20
CA PRO A 11 1.97 11.31 -4.53
C PRO A 11 1.68 10.32 -5.65
N ILE A 12 1.99 9.03 -5.46
CA ILE A 12 1.71 8.01 -6.49
C ILE A 12 0.20 7.84 -6.66
N LEU A 13 -0.52 7.72 -5.54
CA LEU A 13 -1.98 7.63 -5.56
C LEU A 13 -2.63 8.91 -6.12
N ALA A 14 -2.08 10.08 -5.78
CA ALA A 14 -2.56 11.37 -6.28
C ALA A 14 -2.36 11.50 -7.80
N GLU A 15 -1.21 11.07 -8.33
CA GLU A 15 -0.92 11.06 -9.76
C GLU A 15 -1.88 10.13 -10.53
N VAL A 16 -2.11 8.92 -10.01
CA VAL A 16 -3.05 7.96 -10.61
C VAL A 16 -4.47 8.53 -10.65
N THR A 17 -4.89 9.17 -9.55
CA THR A 17 -6.20 9.80 -9.45
C THR A 17 -6.32 11.00 -10.39
N ALA A 18 -5.26 11.78 -10.57
CA ALA A 18 -5.23 12.89 -11.51
C ALA A 18 -5.25 12.43 -12.99
N ALA A 19 -4.63 11.29 -13.30
CA ALA A 19 -4.53 10.77 -14.66
C ALA A 19 -5.85 10.21 -15.21
N GLY A 20 -6.70 9.61 -14.36
CA GLY A 20 -7.99 9.07 -14.81
C GLY A 20 -8.99 8.72 -13.72
N GLY A 21 -8.81 9.27 -12.52
CA GLY A 21 -9.76 9.16 -11.42
C GLY A 21 -9.97 7.73 -10.91
N ASP A 22 -11.18 7.47 -10.44
CA ASP A 22 -11.55 6.21 -9.80
C ASP A 22 -11.48 5.01 -10.75
N GLU A 23 -11.78 5.20 -12.03
CA GLU A 23 -11.73 4.12 -13.02
C GLU A 23 -10.30 3.60 -13.22
N THR A 24 -9.31 4.49 -13.28
CA THR A 24 -7.89 4.10 -13.34
C THR A 24 -7.47 3.39 -12.06
N LEU A 25 -7.83 3.94 -10.89
CA LEU A 25 -7.55 3.34 -9.58
C LEU A 25 -8.10 1.90 -9.49
N LYS A 26 -9.37 1.71 -9.83
CA LYS A 26 -10.03 0.40 -9.85
C LYS A 26 -9.42 -0.51 -10.92
N GLY A 27 -9.02 0.08 -12.04
CA GLY A 27 -8.21 -0.50 -13.10
C GLY A 27 -6.82 -0.96 -12.66
N MET A 28 -6.32 -0.52 -11.50
CA MET A 28 -5.04 -0.95 -10.92
C MET A 28 -5.18 -1.83 -9.67
N THR A 29 -6.24 -1.69 -8.87
CA THR A 29 -6.33 -2.39 -7.57
C THR A 29 -7.58 -3.27 -7.39
N LYS A 30 -8.60 -3.10 -8.24
CA LYS A 30 -9.98 -3.63 -8.07
C LYS A 30 -10.79 -2.97 -6.95
N PHE A 31 -10.23 -2.00 -6.23
CA PHE A 31 -10.94 -1.18 -5.25
C PHE A 31 -11.32 0.16 -5.88
N SER A 32 -12.52 0.65 -5.54
CA SER A 32 -12.85 2.07 -5.68
C SER A 32 -12.12 2.90 -4.62
N ALA A 33 -12.03 4.20 -4.81
CA ALA A 33 -11.43 5.15 -3.89
C ALA A 33 -11.97 5.00 -2.44
N PRO A 34 -13.30 4.96 -2.19
CA PRO A 34 -13.80 4.79 -0.83
C PRO A 34 -13.47 3.42 -0.22
N GLU A 35 -13.38 2.36 -1.02
CA GLU A 35 -12.98 1.04 -0.52
C GLU A 35 -11.48 1.00 -0.17
N LEU A 36 -10.64 1.66 -0.98
CA LEU A 36 -9.22 1.81 -0.69
C LEU A 36 -9.00 2.66 0.56
N ASP A 37 -9.75 3.73 0.74
CA ASP A 37 -9.69 4.57 1.95
C ASP A 37 -10.14 3.80 3.19
N ALA A 38 -11.19 3.00 3.09
CA ALA A 38 -11.62 2.11 4.18
C ALA A 38 -10.55 1.07 4.52
N LEU A 39 -9.89 0.49 3.51
CA LEU A 39 -8.78 -0.44 3.70
C LEU A 39 -7.56 0.25 4.32
N TRP A 40 -7.25 1.48 3.90
CA TRP A 40 -6.18 2.29 4.47
C TRP A 40 -6.46 2.57 5.94
N ALA A 41 -7.64 3.07 6.29
CA ALA A 41 -8.02 3.39 7.67
C ALA A 41 -7.87 2.16 8.61
N LEU A 42 -8.09 0.95 8.09
CA LEU A 42 -7.91 -0.29 8.85
C LEU A 42 -6.45 -0.57 9.23
N VAL A 43 -5.51 -0.27 8.33
CA VAL A 43 -4.09 -0.65 8.46
C VAL A 43 -3.16 0.53 8.74
N GLU A 44 -3.65 1.75 8.60
CA GLU A 44 -2.91 2.99 8.75
C GLU A 44 -2.09 3.04 10.04
N PRO A 45 -2.62 2.68 11.24
CA PRO A 45 -1.82 2.70 12.45
C PRO A 45 -0.59 1.78 12.36
N ALA A 46 -0.77 0.56 11.87
CA ALA A 46 0.31 -0.42 11.75
C ALA A 46 1.33 -0.03 10.67
N VAL A 47 0.86 0.47 9.52
CA VAL A 47 1.72 0.92 8.42
C VAL A 47 2.50 2.18 8.82
N THR A 48 1.86 3.13 9.49
CA THR A 48 2.49 4.37 9.98
C THR A 48 3.60 4.06 10.97
N ILE A 49 3.34 3.17 11.95
CA ILE A 49 4.35 2.69 12.89
C ILE A 49 5.53 2.05 12.13
N ALA A 50 5.22 1.15 11.19
CA ALA A 50 6.24 0.48 10.41
C ALA A 50 7.08 1.47 9.61
N TRP A 51 6.49 2.52 9.02
CA TRP A 51 7.18 3.49 8.17
C TRP A 51 7.98 4.57 8.94
N THR A 52 7.54 4.94 10.15
CA THR A 52 8.12 6.07 10.91
C THR A 52 9.09 5.66 12.01
N GLN A 53 8.96 4.47 12.62
CA GLN A 53 9.74 4.09 13.81
C GLN A 53 11.15 3.51 13.53
N GLY A 54 11.71 3.72 12.34
CA GLY A 54 13.04 3.24 11.96
C GLY A 54 14.16 4.21 12.32
N ARG A 55 15.35 3.70 12.70
CA ARG A 55 16.58 4.52 12.87
C ARG A 55 17.29 4.85 11.54
N GLY A 56 16.58 4.74 10.41
CA GLY A 56 17.14 4.87 9.07
C GLY A 56 16.63 6.10 8.33
N ARG A 57 17.10 6.26 7.08
CA ARG A 57 16.54 7.26 6.16
C ARG A 57 15.04 7.01 6.01
N LYS A 58 14.26 8.08 6.15
CA LYS A 58 12.82 8.05 5.92
C LYS A 58 12.52 7.48 4.53
N PRO A 59 11.57 6.53 4.38
CA PRO A 59 11.19 6.01 3.08
C PRO A 59 10.75 7.14 2.14
N SER A 60 11.14 7.08 0.87
CA SER A 60 10.72 8.07 -0.15
C SER A 60 9.28 7.86 -0.65
N ILE A 61 8.66 6.73 -0.29
CA ILE A 61 7.30 6.34 -0.66
C ILE A 61 6.47 6.35 0.61
N SER A 62 5.32 7.02 0.58
CA SER A 62 4.40 7.07 1.73
C SER A 62 3.86 5.68 2.07
N GLY A 63 3.37 5.50 3.30
CA GLY A 63 2.77 4.23 3.70
C GLY A 63 1.55 3.85 2.85
N LYS A 64 0.74 4.84 2.47
CA LYS A 64 -0.47 4.64 1.65
C LYS A 64 -0.13 4.36 0.19
N ASP A 65 0.89 5.02 -0.35
CA ASP A 65 1.42 4.67 -1.69
C ASP A 65 1.99 3.26 -1.70
N ALA A 66 2.72 2.85 -0.65
CA ALA A 66 3.24 1.49 -0.54
C ALA A 66 2.11 0.44 -0.50
N LEU A 67 1.00 0.74 0.19
CA LEU A 67 -0.19 -0.11 0.16
C LEU A 67 -0.79 -0.17 -1.25
N PHE A 68 -0.99 0.97 -1.91
CA PHE A 68 -1.53 1.05 -3.26
C PHE A 68 -0.69 0.25 -4.28
N VAL A 69 0.63 0.42 -4.27
CA VAL A 69 1.56 -0.33 -5.12
C VAL A 69 1.46 -1.82 -4.84
N THR A 70 1.38 -2.21 -3.56
CA THR A 70 1.24 -3.63 -3.16
C THR A 70 -0.04 -4.25 -3.73
N LEU A 71 -1.18 -3.55 -3.63
CA LEU A 71 -2.44 -4.02 -4.19
C LEU A 71 -2.37 -4.15 -5.72
N THR A 72 -1.69 -3.23 -6.39
CA THR A 72 -1.49 -3.29 -7.84
C THR A 72 -0.65 -4.50 -8.24
N VAL A 73 0.46 -4.75 -7.56
CA VAL A 73 1.31 -5.93 -7.77
C VAL A 73 0.50 -7.23 -7.58
N LEU A 74 -0.26 -7.33 -6.49
CA LEU A 74 -1.06 -8.51 -6.18
C LEU A 74 -2.16 -8.75 -7.22
N LYS A 75 -2.75 -7.70 -7.78
CA LYS A 75 -3.78 -7.81 -8.81
C LYS A 75 -3.24 -8.33 -10.14
N HIS A 76 -2.14 -7.74 -10.61
CA HIS A 76 -1.65 -7.97 -11.97
C HIS A 76 -0.76 -9.21 -12.09
N PHE A 77 -0.13 -9.63 -10.98
CA PHE A 77 0.71 -10.83 -10.90
C PHE A 77 1.75 -10.94 -12.04
N ASP A 78 2.35 -9.82 -12.39
CA ASP A 78 3.42 -9.71 -13.39
C ASP A 78 4.81 -9.83 -12.73
N THR A 79 5.88 -9.71 -13.53
CA THR A 79 7.25 -9.72 -13.03
C THR A 79 7.57 -8.47 -12.19
N TRP A 80 8.46 -8.62 -11.22
CA TRP A 80 8.98 -7.49 -10.43
C TRP A 80 9.59 -6.41 -11.32
N GLN A 81 10.25 -6.80 -12.41
CA GLN A 81 10.82 -5.92 -13.43
C GLN A 81 9.76 -4.99 -14.03
N LYS A 82 8.60 -5.52 -14.40
CA LYS A 82 7.54 -4.74 -15.03
C LYS A 82 6.99 -3.70 -14.07
N HIS A 83 6.62 -4.12 -12.86
CA HIS A 83 6.11 -3.20 -11.84
C HIS A 83 7.15 -2.17 -11.39
N ALA A 84 8.44 -2.53 -11.38
CA ALA A 84 9.52 -1.59 -11.09
C ALA A 84 9.58 -0.46 -12.13
N ILE A 85 9.37 -0.79 -13.41
CA ILE A 85 9.28 0.19 -14.49
C ILE A 85 8.01 1.03 -14.34
N ASP A 86 6.85 0.39 -14.13
CA ASP A 86 5.55 1.06 -14.03
C ASP A 86 5.53 2.14 -12.94
N PHE A 87 6.16 1.86 -11.79
CA PHE A 87 6.19 2.78 -10.64
C PHE A 87 7.48 3.60 -10.53
N ASN A 88 8.43 3.42 -11.44
CA ASN A 88 9.76 4.03 -11.37
C ASN A 88 10.47 3.77 -10.00
N ILE A 89 10.38 2.53 -9.51
CA ILE A 89 11.00 2.08 -8.26
C ILE A 89 12.04 1.01 -8.59
N GLY A 90 13.22 1.09 -7.98
CA GLY A 90 14.22 0.03 -8.15
C GLY A 90 13.67 -1.36 -7.76
N MET A 91 13.86 -2.37 -8.60
CA MET A 91 13.24 -3.71 -8.43
C MET A 91 13.43 -4.33 -7.04
N SER A 92 14.66 -4.32 -6.50
CA SER A 92 14.92 -4.83 -5.15
C SER A 92 14.22 -4.01 -4.06
N THR A 93 14.05 -2.70 -4.28
CA THR A 93 13.32 -1.81 -3.38
C THR A 93 11.82 -2.12 -3.43
N LEU A 94 11.25 -2.29 -4.62
CA LEU A 94 9.85 -2.67 -4.82
C LEU A 94 9.55 -4.00 -4.11
N GLU A 95 10.35 -5.02 -4.37
CA GLU A 95 10.17 -6.35 -3.77
C GLU A 95 10.19 -6.27 -2.24
N LYS A 96 11.21 -5.62 -1.65
CA LYS A 96 11.32 -5.47 -0.18
C LYS A 96 10.15 -4.67 0.39
N MET A 97 9.71 -3.62 -0.31
CA MET A 97 8.58 -2.80 0.10
C MET A 97 7.29 -3.63 0.14
N VAL A 98 6.98 -4.37 -0.93
CA VAL A 98 5.78 -5.22 -1.00
C VAL A 98 5.77 -6.26 0.11
N HIS A 99 6.90 -6.95 0.34
CA HIS A 99 7.00 -7.91 1.45
C HIS A 99 6.82 -7.27 2.82
N ARG A 100 7.36 -6.05 3.01
CA ARG A 100 7.19 -5.29 4.26
C ARG A 100 5.72 -4.95 4.48
N VAL A 101 5.03 -4.42 3.46
CA VAL A 101 3.59 -4.09 3.54
C VAL A 101 2.79 -5.34 3.91
N ILE A 102 2.97 -6.45 3.19
CA ILE A 102 2.22 -7.70 3.45
C ILE A 102 2.43 -8.16 4.90
N ARG A 103 3.68 -8.20 5.39
CA ARG A 103 3.99 -8.58 6.78
C ARG A 103 3.39 -7.63 7.82
N THR A 104 3.23 -6.36 7.49
CA THR A 104 2.64 -5.36 8.38
C THR A 104 1.11 -5.45 8.41
N ILE A 105 0.46 -5.66 7.26
CA ILE A 105 -1.00 -5.62 7.16
C ILE A 105 -1.68 -6.95 7.46
N GLU A 106 -1.02 -8.09 7.17
CA GLU A 106 -1.58 -9.43 7.39
C GLU A 106 -2.11 -9.64 8.82
N PRO A 107 -1.37 -9.34 9.90
CA PRO A 107 -1.85 -9.59 11.26
C PRO A 107 -3.01 -8.66 11.66
N VAL A 108 -3.20 -7.54 10.95
CA VAL A 108 -4.30 -6.59 11.20
C VAL A 108 -5.53 -6.99 10.39
N GLN A 109 -5.37 -7.32 9.11
CA GLN A 109 -6.47 -7.61 8.20
C GLN A 109 -7.05 -9.01 8.40
N TYR A 110 -6.19 -10.01 8.57
CA TYR A 110 -6.62 -11.42 8.58
C TYR A 110 -7.67 -11.72 9.67
N PRO A 111 -7.50 -11.29 10.94
CA PRO A 111 -8.50 -11.54 11.98
C PRO A 111 -9.85 -10.85 11.75
N GLN A 112 -9.85 -9.74 10.99
CA GLN A 112 -11.03 -8.90 10.78
C GLN A 112 -11.81 -9.30 9.53
N MET A 113 -11.11 -9.73 8.49
CA MET A 113 -11.69 -9.99 7.17
C MET A 113 -11.91 -11.48 6.90
N VAL A 114 -11.20 -12.38 7.60
CA VAL A 114 -11.31 -13.83 7.42
C VAL A 114 -12.09 -14.43 8.58
N LYS A 115 -13.31 -14.90 8.30
CA LYS A 115 -14.07 -15.71 9.27
C LYS A 115 -13.42 -17.07 9.41
N ARG A 116 -13.04 -17.44 10.64
CA ARG A 116 -12.65 -18.82 10.94
C ARG A 116 -13.90 -19.70 10.89
N VAL A 117 -13.89 -20.70 10.03
CA VAL A 117 -14.91 -21.76 10.06
C VAL A 117 -14.59 -22.65 11.25
N THR A 118 -15.35 -22.54 12.32
CA THR A 118 -15.29 -23.49 13.43
C THR A 118 -15.97 -24.77 12.96
N MET A 119 -15.19 -25.81 12.65
CA MET A 119 -15.75 -27.14 12.45
C MET A 119 -16.25 -27.61 13.82
N ALA A 120 -17.57 -27.61 14.02
CA ALA A 120 -18.18 -28.25 15.18
C ALA A 120 -18.00 -29.76 15.01
N ASN A 121 -17.28 -30.38 15.94
CA ASN A 121 -17.21 -31.84 16.10
C ASN A 121 -18.45 -32.34 16.85
#